data_AF-A0A8J3CCS9-F1
#
_entry.id   AF-A0A8J3CCS9-F1
#
_cell.length_a   1.000
_cell.length_b   1.000
_cell.length_c   1.000
_cell.angle_alpha   90.00
_cell.angle_beta   90.00
_cell.angle_gamma   90.00
#
_symmetry.space_group_name_H-M   'P 1'
#
loop_
_entity.id
_entity.type
_entity.pdbx_description
1 polymer ?
#
loop_
_entity_poly.entity_id
_entity_poly.type
_entity_poly.pdbx_seq_one_letter_code
_entity_poly.pdbx_strand_id
1 'polypeptide(L)'
;MRELARDVALVVADRITSPQRVAEFAATYPSTVRDTGVPHSPVSLVDGHPGIVLLLAHLDAHDSSERLHATHRHLSAATSALQQATERPCLFYGLPALAFATHLAAAGTANYASLLAQLDERVSEVTRDLLRTDAQGDRDDPLSGTRPDPTHDLIFGLSGLGRYLLLRLDKHAEVAAAVVTRLARYAVDLLDAPIDPRDKERDEVLVGAAHGLAGILSLLALAHRAGVVVPDHDTAIRRIADTLVSWRCPDDTTLCWPYSMQWHPETATYVPKLPSTRPAWCNGASGVITALAHAGRALNVERWTGCAVEAAEVICRQEPHTWRMSTIGLCHGYSGALQLLLRLAQLTGCHSFDATIRLLIERILEFHDPSAPFAFHRPGANQSLVPEGPGFIDGAVGTALALISYAIGLPEPDQPAWDSALLLS
;
A
#
# COMPACT_ATOMS: atom_id res chain seq x y z
N MET A 1 2.51 -19.10 19.10
CA MET A 1 2.13 -18.42 17.86
C MET A 1 2.94 -17.14 17.62
N ARG A 2 2.94 -16.14 18.52
CA ARG A 2 3.76 -14.92 18.36
C ARG A 2 5.26 -15.19 18.19
N GLU A 3 5.81 -16.09 19.00
CA GLU A 3 7.22 -16.52 18.90
C GLU A 3 7.52 -17.14 17.53
N LEU A 4 6.71 -18.12 17.10
CA LEU A 4 6.85 -18.72 15.76
C LEU A 4 6.74 -17.69 14.62
N ALA A 5 5.80 -16.74 14.70
CA ALA A 5 5.68 -15.67 13.70
C ALA A 5 6.95 -14.79 13.66
N ARG A 6 7.51 -14.48 14.82
CA ARG A 6 8.80 -13.77 14.93
C ARG A 6 9.93 -14.57 14.31
N ASP A 7 10.05 -15.86 14.63
CA ASP A 7 11.13 -16.71 14.15
C ASP A 7 11.10 -16.83 12.63
N VAL A 8 9.93 -17.04 12.03
CA VAL A 8 9.77 -17.08 10.57
C VAL A 8 10.18 -15.75 9.93
N ALA A 9 9.77 -14.62 10.51
CA ALA A 9 10.18 -13.31 10.00
C ALA A 9 11.71 -13.09 10.07
N LEU A 10 12.37 -13.56 11.13
CA LEU A 10 13.82 -13.51 11.28
C LEU A 10 14.53 -14.40 10.25
N VAL A 11 14.01 -15.60 9.98
CA VAL A 11 14.55 -16.48 8.92
C VAL A 11 14.51 -15.82 7.55
N VAL A 12 13.45 -15.08 7.23
CA VAL A 12 13.39 -14.27 5.98
C VAL A 12 14.47 -13.20 6.00
N ALA A 13 14.59 -12.44 7.09
CA ALA A 13 15.57 -11.37 7.23
C ALA A 13 17.03 -11.86 7.03
N ASP A 14 17.36 -13.04 7.58
CA ASP A 14 18.69 -13.65 7.44
C ASP A 14 18.98 -14.06 5.98
N ARG A 15 17.95 -14.45 5.22
CA ARG A 15 18.08 -14.93 3.84
C ARG A 15 18.16 -13.81 2.79
N ILE A 16 17.78 -12.59 3.14
CA ILE A 16 17.78 -11.43 2.25
C ILE A 16 18.96 -10.48 2.49
N THR A 17 19.94 -10.82 3.34
CA THR A 17 21.05 -9.92 3.71
C THR A 17 22.03 -9.56 2.58
N SER A 18 22.00 -10.31 1.46
CA SER A 18 22.90 -10.17 0.31
C SER A 18 22.13 -9.75 -0.95
N PRO A 19 22.45 -8.57 -1.53
CA PRO A 19 21.94 -8.19 -2.85
C PRO A 19 22.24 -9.21 -3.95
N GLN A 20 23.40 -9.87 -3.89
CA GLN A 20 23.82 -10.88 -4.88
C GLN A 20 22.89 -12.09 -4.85
N ARG A 21 22.58 -12.62 -3.66
CA ARG A 21 21.65 -13.74 -3.50
C ARG A 21 20.26 -13.43 -4.03
N VAL A 22 19.79 -12.20 -3.85
CA VAL A 22 18.50 -11.74 -4.40
C VAL A 22 18.54 -11.71 -5.93
N ALA A 23 19.62 -11.20 -6.52
CA ALA A 23 19.80 -11.18 -7.97
C ALA A 23 19.91 -12.60 -8.57
N GLU A 24 20.63 -13.51 -7.91
CA GLU A 24 20.76 -14.92 -8.30
C GLU A 24 19.40 -15.63 -8.30
N PHE A 25 18.57 -15.38 -7.28
CA PHE A 25 17.21 -15.89 -7.24
C PHE A 25 16.38 -15.35 -8.41
N ALA A 26 16.42 -14.05 -8.67
CA ALA A 26 15.67 -13.43 -9.77
C ALA A 26 16.09 -13.98 -11.14
N ALA A 27 17.37 -14.31 -11.33
CA ALA A 27 17.87 -14.98 -12.53
C ALA A 27 17.42 -16.44 -12.65
N THR A 28 17.31 -17.15 -11.52
CA THR A 28 16.92 -18.58 -11.48
C THR A 28 15.41 -18.77 -11.66
N TYR A 29 14.60 -17.87 -11.08
CA TYR A 29 13.14 -17.94 -11.08
C TYR A 29 12.52 -16.69 -11.73
N PRO A 30 12.71 -16.46 -13.04
CA PRO A 30 12.23 -15.24 -13.69
C PRO A 30 10.70 -15.15 -13.71
N SER A 31 9.97 -16.27 -13.67
CA SER A 31 8.51 -16.31 -13.62
C SER A 31 7.94 -15.91 -12.26
N THR A 32 8.61 -16.24 -11.15
CA THR A 32 8.12 -15.89 -9.81
C THR A 32 8.20 -14.39 -9.55
N VAL A 33 9.20 -13.73 -10.15
CA VAL A 33 9.33 -12.28 -10.12
C VAL A 33 8.31 -11.60 -11.05
N ARG A 34 7.84 -12.31 -12.09
CA ARG A 34 6.94 -11.77 -13.13
C ARG A 34 5.46 -12.16 -12.99
N ASP A 35 5.08 -12.98 -12.00
CA ASP A 35 3.69 -13.44 -11.83
C ASP A 35 2.70 -12.29 -11.54
N THR A 36 3.21 -11.10 -11.21
CA THR A 36 2.46 -9.86 -11.01
C THR A 36 2.17 -9.11 -12.31
N GLY A 37 2.74 -9.52 -13.45
CA GLY A 37 2.68 -8.80 -14.72
C GLY A 37 3.52 -7.52 -14.78
N VAL A 38 4.25 -7.19 -13.70
CA VAL A 38 5.11 -6.01 -13.61
C VAL A 38 6.57 -6.44 -13.77
N PRO A 39 7.38 -5.78 -14.63
CA PRO A 39 8.80 -6.03 -14.71
C PRO A 39 9.52 -5.79 -13.38
N HIS A 40 10.47 -6.66 -13.05
CA HIS A 40 11.37 -6.47 -11.91
C HIS A 40 12.08 -5.13 -12.01
N SER A 41 12.13 -4.40 -10.89
CA SER A 41 12.91 -3.16 -10.79
C SER A 41 13.76 -3.17 -9.52
N PRO A 42 15.09 -3.12 -9.63
CA PRO A 42 15.98 -3.12 -8.46
C PRO A 42 15.74 -1.92 -7.52
N VAL A 43 15.15 -0.84 -8.04
CA VAL A 43 14.84 0.39 -7.31
C VAL A 43 13.33 0.52 -7.10
N SER A 44 12.65 -0.58 -6.76
CA SER A 44 11.24 -0.56 -6.38
C SER A 44 11.03 -0.87 -4.90
N LEU A 45 9.96 -0.33 -4.33
CA LEU A 45 9.41 -0.88 -3.08
C LEU A 45 8.78 -2.24 -3.34
N VAL A 46 8.26 -2.53 -4.53
CA VAL A 46 7.47 -3.73 -4.83
C VAL A 46 8.28 -5.01 -4.61
N ASP A 47 9.42 -5.12 -5.27
CA ASP A 47 10.23 -6.33 -5.33
C ASP A 47 11.75 -6.04 -5.36
N GLY A 48 12.14 -4.77 -5.24
CA GLY A 48 13.51 -4.30 -5.27
C GLY A 48 14.17 -4.13 -3.89
N HIS A 49 15.36 -3.55 -3.92
CA HIS A 49 16.13 -3.29 -2.70
C HIS A 49 15.45 -2.35 -1.70
N PRO A 50 14.76 -1.26 -2.10
CA PRO A 50 13.99 -0.45 -1.17
C PRO A 50 12.99 -1.24 -0.32
N GLY A 51 12.27 -2.21 -0.91
CA GLY A 51 11.33 -3.08 -0.18
C GLY A 51 12.02 -3.95 0.87
N ILE A 52 13.16 -4.55 0.52
CA ILE A 52 14.00 -5.36 1.43
C ILE A 52 14.50 -4.54 2.62
N VAL A 53 14.93 -3.29 2.37
CA VAL A 53 15.40 -2.37 3.40
C VAL A 53 14.35 -2.15 4.48
N LEU A 54 13.05 -2.14 4.14
CA LEU A 54 11.99 -1.95 5.13
C LEU A 54 12.03 -3.00 6.24
N LEU A 55 12.21 -4.28 5.91
CA LEU A 55 12.30 -5.35 6.89
C LEU A 55 13.60 -5.30 7.70
N LEU A 56 14.73 -5.10 7.01
CA LEU A 56 16.04 -5.03 7.67
C LEU A 56 16.09 -3.88 8.68
N ALA A 57 15.63 -2.69 8.28
CA ALA A 57 15.56 -1.51 9.16
C ALA A 57 14.56 -1.70 10.31
N HIS A 58 13.38 -2.28 10.04
CA HIS A 58 12.37 -2.50 11.07
C HIS A 58 12.85 -3.45 12.19
N LEU A 59 13.68 -4.43 11.86
CA LEU A 59 14.28 -5.38 12.81
C LEU A 59 15.58 -4.86 13.47
N ASP A 60 16.10 -3.71 13.05
CA ASP A 60 17.38 -3.17 13.54
C ASP A 60 17.27 -2.44 14.89
N ALA A 61 16.17 -2.65 15.63
CA ALA A 61 15.92 -1.93 16.88
C ALA A 61 16.99 -2.14 17.97
N HIS A 62 17.90 -3.11 17.85
CA HIS A 62 18.81 -3.57 18.93
C HIS A 62 20.25 -3.85 18.47
N ASP A 63 20.82 -3.00 17.60
CA ASP A 63 22.29 -2.89 17.46
C ASP A 63 22.99 -4.16 16.91
N SER A 64 22.33 -4.90 16.01
CA SER A 64 23.05 -5.95 15.28
C SER A 64 23.82 -5.30 14.13
N SER A 65 25.14 -5.22 14.29
CA SER A 65 26.02 -4.68 13.24
C SER A 65 25.70 -5.31 11.88
N GLU A 66 25.37 -6.59 11.81
CA GLU A 66 25.06 -7.29 10.56
C GLU A 66 23.83 -6.75 9.81
N ARG A 67 22.69 -6.47 10.47
CA ARG A 67 21.50 -5.95 9.77
C ARG A 67 21.71 -4.53 9.27
N LEU A 68 22.44 -3.70 10.02
CA LEU A 68 22.85 -2.39 9.57
C LEU A 68 23.75 -2.47 8.32
N HIS A 69 24.73 -3.38 8.31
CA HIS A 69 25.57 -3.60 7.13
C HIS A 69 24.76 -4.14 5.94
N ALA A 70 23.81 -5.05 6.15
CA ALA A 70 22.91 -5.53 5.11
C ALA A 70 22.05 -4.40 4.53
N THR A 71 21.45 -3.57 5.40
CA THR A 71 20.71 -2.36 5.02
C THR A 71 21.57 -1.44 4.16
N HIS A 72 22.80 -1.18 4.58
CA HIS A 72 23.74 -0.37 3.81
C HIS A 72 24.01 -0.97 2.42
N ARG A 73 24.28 -2.28 2.32
CA ARG A 73 24.51 -2.96 1.03
C ARG A 73 23.33 -2.81 0.07
N HIS A 74 22.10 -2.96 0.57
CA HIS A 74 20.90 -2.79 -0.25
C HIS A 74 20.66 -1.35 -0.68
N LEU A 75 20.85 -0.37 0.21
CA LEU A 75 20.77 1.06 -0.15
C LEU A 75 21.83 1.44 -1.19
N SER A 76 23.06 0.94 -1.06
CA SER A 76 24.12 1.14 -2.05
C SER A 76 23.76 0.53 -3.40
N ALA A 77 23.27 -0.72 -3.41
CA ALA A 77 22.85 -1.39 -4.65
C ALA A 77 21.68 -0.64 -5.33
N ALA A 78 20.69 -0.18 -4.57
CA ALA A 78 19.59 0.64 -5.08
C ALA A 78 20.08 1.95 -5.68
N THR A 79 21.01 2.64 -5.00
CA THR A 79 21.58 3.90 -5.47
C THR A 79 22.36 3.72 -6.77
N SER A 80 23.12 2.63 -6.90
CA SER A 80 23.83 2.29 -8.14
C SER A 80 22.86 1.98 -9.30
N ALA A 81 21.78 1.25 -9.03
CA ALA A 81 20.79 0.91 -10.03
C ALA A 81 19.92 2.10 -10.47
N LEU A 82 19.80 3.14 -9.65
CA LEU A 82 18.99 4.34 -9.95
C LEU A 82 19.43 5.05 -11.24
N GLN A 83 20.72 4.97 -11.61
CA GLN A 83 21.24 5.55 -12.84
C GLN A 83 20.69 4.88 -14.11
N GLN A 84 20.21 3.64 -13.99
CA GLN A 84 19.68 2.84 -15.09
C GLN A 84 18.15 2.70 -15.03
N ALA A 85 17.50 3.28 -14.02
CA ALA A 85 16.05 3.24 -13.89
C ALA A 85 15.39 4.00 -15.04
N THR A 86 14.42 3.36 -15.68
CA THR A 86 13.66 3.91 -16.82
C THR A 86 12.20 4.14 -16.45
N GLU A 87 11.76 3.63 -15.30
CA GLU A 87 10.41 3.79 -14.80
C GLU A 87 10.16 5.23 -14.39
N ARG A 88 8.90 5.65 -14.54
CA ARG A 88 8.43 6.93 -14.02
C ARG A 88 8.61 6.97 -12.49
N PRO A 89 9.31 7.97 -11.93
CA PRO A 89 9.48 8.09 -10.49
C PRO A 89 8.14 8.27 -9.78
N CYS A 90 7.87 7.40 -8.80
CA CYS A 90 6.68 7.43 -7.95
C CYS A 90 7.02 6.78 -6.59
N LEU A 91 6.07 6.72 -5.66
CA LEU A 91 6.35 6.14 -4.33
C LEU A 91 6.90 4.72 -4.42
N PHE A 92 6.39 3.92 -5.35
CA PHE A 92 6.74 2.50 -5.46
C PHE A 92 7.94 2.21 -6.37
N TYR A 93 8.39 3.18 -7.19
CA TYR A 93 9.49 2.99 -8.15
C TYR A 93 10.44 4.19 -8.24
N GLY A 94 11.72 3.88 -8.40
CA GLY A 94 12.78 4.85 -8.62
C GLY A 94 13.13 5.65 -7.38
N LEU A 95 13.44 6.93 -7.58
CA LEU A 95 13.98 7.79 -6.54
C LEU A 95 13.07 7.92 -5.29
N PRO A 96 11.74 8.12 -5.40
CA PRO A 96 10.90 8.23 -4.22
C PRO A 96 10.77 6.93 -3.42
N ALA A 97 10.82 5.76 -4.08
CA ALA A 97 10.91 4.47 -3.40
C ALA A 97 12.17 4.36 -2.53
N LEU A 98 13.32 4.76 -3.10
CA LEU A 98 14.59 4.81 -2.37
C LEU A 98 14.54 5.83 -1.22
N ALA A 99 13.91 6.99 -1.44
CA ALA A 99 13.72 8.01 -0.41
C ALA A 99 12.91 7.48 0.78
N PHE A 100 11.78 6.80 0.50
CA PHE A 100 10.94 6.19 1.53
C PHE A 100 11.70 5.16 2.36
N ALA A 101 12.42 4.23 1.71
CA ALA A 101 13.18 3.21 2.42
C ALA A 101 14.34 3.82 3.25
N THR A 102 15.03 4.83 2.69
CA THR A 102 16.10 5.55 3.40
C THR A 102 15.57 6.31 4.61
N HIS A 103 14.37 6.90 4.50
CA HIS A 103 13.73 7.57 5.63
C HIS A 103 13.49 6.62 6.81
N LEU A 104 12.95 5.44 6.56
CA LEU A 104 12.73 4.46 7.63
C LEU A 104 14.03 3.86 8.16
N ALA A 105 15.02 3.63 7.30
CA ALA A 105 16.35 3.17 7.72
C ALA A 105 17.12 4.22 8.56
N ALA A 106 16.84 5.51 8.36
CA ALA A 106 17.41 6.59 9.15
C ALA A 106 16.66 6.84 10.47
N ALA A 107 15.48 6.23 10.68
CA ALA A 107 14.65 6.51 11.85
C ALA A 107 15.40 6.21 13.16
N GLY A 108 15.45 7.18 14.06
CA GLY A 108 16.13 7.04 15.35
C GLY A 108 17.66 7.05 15.31
N THR A 109 18.27 7.30 14.14
CA THR A 109 19.73 7.36 13.98
C THR A 109 20.19 8.61 13.21
N ALA A 110 21.49 8.88 13.18
CA ALA A 110 22.09 9.89 12.31
C ALA A 110 22.54 9.31 10.96
N ASN A 111 22.32 8.01 10.73
CA ASN A 111 22.75 7.33 9.51
C ASN A 111 21.97 7.87 8.30
N TYR A 112 22.63 7.88 7.14
CA TYR A 112 22.05 8.25 5.84
C TYR A 112 21.47 9.67 5.73
N ALA A 113 21.66 10.55 6.71
CA ALA A 113 21.10 11.91 6.71
C ALA A 113 21.43 12.71 5.44
N SER A 114 22.67 12.62 4.94
CA SER A 114 23.10 13.29 3.70
C SER A 114 22.42 12.72 2.44
N LEU A 115 22.30 11.39 2.35
CA LEU A 115 21.60 10.74 1.25
C LEU A 115 20.12 11.15 1.25
N LEU A 116 19.49 11.10 2.42
CA LEU A 116 18.07 11.41 2.58
C LEU A 116 17.76 12.87 2.24
N ALA A 117 18.63 13.82 2.60
CA ALA A 117 18.47 15.22 2.21
C ALA A 117 18.50 15.44 0.69
N GLN A 118 19.38 14.73 -0.03
CA GLN A 118 19.44 14.79 -1.50
C GLN A 118 18.20 14.16 -2.14
N LEU A 119 17.75 13.03 -1.60
CA LEU A 119 16.53 12.36 -2.07
C LEU A 119 15.29 13.22 -1.84
N ASP A 120 15.18 13.87 -0.68
CA ASP A 120 14.09 14.82 -0.36
C ASP A 120 13.92 15.90 -1.43
N GLU A 121 15.02 16.60 -1.77
CA GLU A 121 14.99 17.66 -2.78
C GLU A 121 14.45 17.15 -4.12
N ARG A 122 14.94 15.98 -4.55
CA ARG A 122 14.53 15.35 -5.80
C ARG A 122 13.09 14.85 -5.80
N VAL A 123 12.58 14.31 -4.69
CA VAL A 123 11.15 13.93 -4.58
C VAL A 123 10.26 15.17 -4.70
N SER A 124 10.66 16.28 -4.09
CA SER A 124 9.98 17.57 -4.21
C SER A 124 9.94 18.07 -5.65
N GLU A 125 11.04 17.94 -6.40
CA GLU A 125 11.10 18.29 -7.83
C GLU A 125 10.17 17.43 -8.68
N VAL A 126 10.27 16.10 -8.57
CA VAL A 126 9.40 15.13 -9.27
C VAL A 126 7.93 15.44 -9.00
N THR A 127 7.58 15.73 -7.75
CA THR A 127 6.19 16.02 -7.38
C THR A 127 5.70 17.34 -7.99
N ARG A 128 6.55 18.38 -7.99
CA ARG A 128 6.23 19.68 -8.62
C ARG A 128 6.05 19.53 -10.13
N ASP A 129 6.86 18.71 -10.78
CA ASP A 129 6.74 18.45 -12.21
C ASP A 129 5.44 17.71 -12.54
N LEU A 130 5.09 16.69 -11.76
CA LEU A 130 3.81 16.00 -11.91
C LEU A 130 2.61 16.96 -11.74
N LEU A 131 2.62 17.80 -10.70
CA LEU A 131 1.57 18.81 -10.50
C LEU A 131 1.45 19.78 -11.69
N ARG A 132 2.56 20.15 -12.33
CA ARG A 132 2.56 21.03 -13.52
C ARG A 132 1.99 20.32 -14.74
N THR A 133 2.44 19.10 -15.03
CA THR A 133 1.96 18.32 -16.19
C THR A 133 0.46 18.06 -16.09
N ASP A 134 0.00 17.65 -14.90
CA ASP A 134 -1.42 17.41 -14.65
C ASP A 134 -2.26 18.70 -14.78
N ALA A 135 -1.77 19.85 -14.30
CA ALA A 135 -2.43 21.14 -14.49
C ALA A 135 -2.51 21.58 -15.96
N GLN A 136 -1.56 21.16 -16.80
CA GLN A 136 -1.56 21.43 -18.24
C GLN A 136 -2.51 20.52 -19.02
N GLY A 137 -3.02 19.45 -18.40
CA GLY A 137 -3.94 18.50 -19.03
C GLY A 137 -3.28 17.64 -20.11
N ASP A 138 -1.95 17.53 -20.09
CA ASP A 138 -1.19 16.68 -21.01
C ASP A 138 -1.45 15.21 -20.64
N ARG A 139 -2.17 14.51 -21.52
CA ARG A 139 -2.85 13.24 -21.23
C ARG A 139 -2.30 12.05 -22.03
N ASP A 140 -1.08 12.16 -22.54
CA ASP A 140 -0.37 11.06 -23.23
C ASP A 140 0.18 10.00 -22.26
N ASP A 141 -0.57 9.65 -21.19
CA ASP A 141 -0.23 8.51 -20.34
C ASP A 141 -0.83 7.22 -20.94
N PRO A 142 -0.03 6.19 -21.26
CA PRO A 142 -0.53 4.91 -21.77
C PRO A 142 -1.50 4.18 -20.82
N LEU A 143 -1.54 4.56 -19.54
CA LEU A 143 -2.49 4.05 -18.53
C LEU A 143 -3.76 4.91 -18.42
N SER A 144 -3.89 5.95 -19.26
CA SER A 144 -5.11 6.74 -19.45
C SER A 144 -6.26 5.83 -19.87
N GLY A 145 -7.21 5.60 -18.97
CA GLY A 145 -8.34 4.69 -19.18
C GLY A 145 -8.98 4.19 -17.89
N THR A 146 -8.45 4.58 -16.72
CA THR A 146 -9.08 4.35 -15.42
C THR A 146 -9.41 5.68 -14.76
N ARG A 147 -10.36 5.67 -13.82
CA ARG A 147 -10.63 6.80 -12.93
C ARG A 147 -10.54 6.33 -11.48
N PRO A 148 -9.86 7.02 -10.57
CA PRO A 148 -8.92 8.11 -10.79
C PRO A 148 -7.86 7.84 -11.86
N ASP A 149 -7.38 8.90 -12.49
CA ASP A 149 -6.23 8.84 -13.39
C ASP A 149 -4.99 8.40 -12.57
N PRO A 150 -4.12 7.52 -13.10
CA PRO A 150 -2.94 7.03 -12.38
C PRO A 150 -2.02 8.13 -11.85
N THR A 151 -2.04 9.32 -12.45
CA THR A 151 -1.34 10.51 -11.93
C THR A 151 -1.80 10.94 -10.54
N HIS A 152 -2.99 10.52 -10.08
CA HIS A 152 -3.57 10.88 -8.78
C HIS A 152 -3.54 9.74 -7.77
N ASP A 153 -3.29 8.51 -8.20
CA ASP A 153 -3.39 7.33 -7.36
C ASP A 153 -2.22 7.15 -6.37
N LEU A 154 -2.24 6.05 -5.62
CA LEU A 154 -1.21 5.71 -4.64
C LEU A 154 0.02 5.08 -5.28
N ILE A 155 -0.13 4.24 -6.30
CA ILE A 155 0.98 3.46 -6.87
C ILE A 155 1.92 4.35 -7.70
N PHE A 156 1.35 5.14 -8.61
CA PHE A 156 2.07 5.94 -9.60
C PHE A 156 1.94 7.44 -9.35
N GLY A 157 0.90 7.85 -8.60
CA GLY A 157 0.45 9.22 -8.57
C GLY A 157 0.81 10.06 -7.34
N LEU A 158 0.14 11.20 -7.33
CA LEU A 158 0.18 12.21 -6.28
C LEU A 158 -0.19 11.68 -4.90
N SER A 159 -1.05 10.64 -4.79
CA SER A 159 -1.38 10.09 -3.47
C SER A 159 -0.18 9.39 -2.83
N GLY A 160 0.61 8.66 -3.62
CA GLY A 160 1.83 8.02 -3.13
C GLY A 160 2.93 9.02 -2.80
N LEU A 161 3.19 9.96 -3.72
CA LEU A 161 4.18 11.01 -3.46
C LEU A 161 3.79 11.86 -2.25
N GLY A 162 2.53 12.25 -2.15
CA GLY A 162 1.97 12.97 -1.01
C GLY A 162 2.20 12.25 0.30
N ARG A 163 2.08 10.92 0.32
CA ARG A 163 2.35 10.15 1.54
C ARG A 163 3.79 10.29 2.01
N TYR A 164 4.77 10.22 1.10
CA TYR A 164 6.17 10.47 1.47
C TYR A 164 6.37 11.88 2.02
N LEU A 165 5.79 12.89 1.37
CA LEU A 165 5.92 14.29 1.80
C LEU A 165 5.33 14.51 3.21
N LEU A 166 4.23 13.84 3.56
CA LEU A 166 3.66 13.91 4.91
C LEU A 166 4.57 13.30 5.98
N LEU A 167 5.29 12.22 5.67
CA LEU A 167 6.28 11.63 6.59
C LEU A 167 7.51 12.53 6.82
N ARG A 168 7.70 13.50 5.92
CA ARG A 168 8.83 14.43 5.85
C ARG A 168 8.33 15.89 5.88
N LEU A 169 7.25 16.14 6.62
CA LEU A 169 6.51 17.40 6.55
C LEU A 169 7.37 18.62 6.91
N ASP A 170 8.34 18.45 7.81
CA ASP A 170 9.30 19.49 8.20
C ASP A 170 10.16 19.99 7.03
N LYS A 171 10.26 19.20 5.95
CA LYS A 171 10.97 19.54 4.72
C LYS A 171 10.05 19.94 3.57
N HIS A 172 8.82 19.41 3.54
CA HIS A 172 7.98 19.45 2.35
C HIS A 172 6.59 20.07 2.54
N ALA A 173 6.35 20.82 3.62
CA ALA A 173 5.03 21.38 3.94
C ALA A 173 4.31 22.06 2.76
N GLU A 174 5.00 22.90 2.00
CA GLU A 174 4.41 23.61 0.85
C GLU A 174 4.02 22.66 -0.29
N VAL A 175 4.90 21.71 -0.65
CA VAL A 175 4.64 20.76 -1.72
C VAL A 175 3.53 19.79 -1.30
N ALA A 176 3.53 19.34 -0.04
CA ALA A 176 2.46 18.52 0.52
C ALA A 176 1.10 19.23 0.43
N ALA A 177 1.02 20.51 0.83
CA ALA A 177 -0.21 21.29 0.72
C ALA A 177 -0.69 21.44 -0.74
N ALA A 178 0.23 21.60 -1.70
CA ALA A 178 -0.12 21.65 -3.12
C ALA A 178 -0.71 20.33 -3.63
N VAL A 179 -0.11 19.20 -3.25
CA VAL A 179 -0.62 17.85 -3.56
C VAL A 179 -2.03 17.65 -2.98
N VAL A 180 -2.22 17.96 -1.69
CA VAL A 180 -3.51 17.82 -1.00
C VAL A 180 -4.57 18.70 -1.66
N THR A 181 -4.24 19.94 -1.99
CA THR A 181 -5.15 20.86 -2.70
C THR A 181 -5.58 20.28 -4.04
N ARG A 182 -4.63 19.73 -4.81
CA ARG A 182 -4.93 19.17 -6.12
C ARG A 182 -5.82 17.94 -6.01
N LEU A 183 -5.49 17.01 -5.11
CA LEU A 183 -6.27 15.79 -4.88
C LEU A 183 -7.69 16.10 -4.37
N ALA A 184 -7.84 17.05 -3.45
CA ALA A 184 -9.14 17.45 -2.93
C ALA A 184 -10.06 17.97 -4.05
N ARG A 185 -9.54 18.86 -4.90
CA ARG A 185 -10.27 19.38 -6.06
C ARG A 185 -10.58 18.28 -7.07
N TYR A 186 -9.58 17.48 -7.43
CA TYR A 186 -9.73 16.40 -8.41
C TYR A 186 -10.81 15.40 -7.99
N ALA A 187 -10.83 15.00 -6.72
CA ALA A 187 -11.79 14.01 -6.24
C ALA A 187 -13.24 14.55 -6.23
N VAL A 188 -13.43 15.82 -5.90
CA VAL A 188 -14.75 16.47 -5.98
C VAL A 188 -15.20 16.56 -7.44
N ASP A 189 -14.35 17.08 -8.32
CA ASP A 189 -14.63 17.19 -9.76
C ASP A 189 -14.96 15.80 -10.36
N LEU A 190 -14.21 14.77 -9.97
CA LEU A 190 -14.39 13.40 -10.44
C LEU A 190 -15.77 12.81 -10.05
N LEU A 191 -16.25 13.13 -8.85
CA LEU A 191 -17.51 12.60 -8.29
C LEU A 191 -18.73 13.43 -8.68
N ASP A 192 -18.54 14.70 -9.03
CA ASP A 192 -19.61 15.60 -9.46
C ASP A 192 -19.76 15.65 -10.99
N ALA A 193 -18.73 15.22 -11.74
CA ALA A 193 -18.80 15.14 -13.20
C ALA A 193 -19.60 13.91 -13.67
N PRO A 194 -20.68 14.09 -14.44
CA PRO A 194 -21.32 12.98 -15.13
C PRO A 194 -20.32 12.37 -16.12
N ILE A 195 -20.32 11.04 -16.21
CA ILE A 195 -19.50 10.33 -17.18
C ILE A 195 -20.09 10.57 -18.57
N ASP A 196 -19.29 10.94 -19.58
CA ASP A 196 -19.80 11.01 -20.95
C ASP A 196 -20.16 9.59 -21.41
N PRO A 197 -21.44 9.26 -21.69
CA PRO A 197 -21.85 7.91 -22.08
C PRO A 197 -21.26 7.46 -23.43
N ARG A 198 -20.64 8.36 -24.18
CA ARG A 198 -19.91 8.05 -25.42
C ARG A 198 -18.47 7.64 -25.16
N ASP A 199 -17.94 7.91 -23.97
CA ASP A 199 -16.60 7.54 -23.54
C ASP A 199 -16.65 6.22 -22.73
N LYS A 200 -16.79 5.11 -23.45
CA LYS A 200 -16.84 3.76 -22.88
C LYS A 200 -15.54 3.34 -22.19
N GLU A 201 -14.45 4.07 -22.39
CA GLU A 201 -13.16 3.79 -21.76
C GLU A 201 -13.01 4.51 -20.41
N ARG A 202 -13.79 5.57 -20.13
CA ARG A 202 -13.73 6.35 -18.88
C ARG A 202 -14.99 6.28 -18.02
N ASP A 203 -15.74 5.20 -18.15
CA ASP A 203 -17.03 5.02 -17.45
C ASP A 203 -16.94 4.35 -16.08
N GLU A 204 -15.75 3.94 -15.66
CA GLU A 204 -15.53 3.26 -14.39
C GLU A 204 -14.72 4.08 -13.40
N VAL A 205 -15.16 4.07 -12.15
CA VAL A 205 -14.40 4.59 -11.00
C VAL A 205 -13.91 3.42 -10.16
N LEU A 206 -12.59 3.27 -10.06
CA LEU A 206 -11.89 2.33 -9.19
C LEU A 206 -12.09 2.74 -7.73
N VAL A 207 -12.37 1.73 -6.90
CA VAL A 207 -12.76 1.96 -5.50
C VAL A 207 -11.59 1.76 -4.54
N GLY A 208 -10.68 0.83 -4.85
CA GLY A 208 -9.62 0.35 -3.94
C GLY A 208 -8.52 1.36 -3.60
N ALA A 209 -7.59 0.95 -2.72
CA ALA A 209 -6.54 1.85 -2.22
C ALA A 209 -5.40 2.11 -3.22
N ALA A 210 -5.07 1.14 -4.08
CA ALA A 210 -3.93 1.25 -4.98
C ALA A 210 -4.17 2.29 -6.08
N HIS A 211 -5.31 2.16 -6.78
CA HIS A 211 -5.63 2.96 -7.97
C HIS A 211 -6.92 3.78 -7.83
N GLY A 212 -7.61 3.66 -6.69
CA GLY A 212 -8.99 4.14 -6.53
C GLY A 212 -9.17 5.28 -5.53
N LEU A 213 -10.44 5.61 -5.31
CA LEU A 213 -10.87 6.66 -4.38
C LEU A 213 -10.41 6.43 -2.94
N ALA A 214 -10.31 5.17 -2.49
CA ALA A 214 -9.88 4.88 -1.12
C ALA A 214 -8.42 5.33 -0.86
N GLY A 215 -7.55 5.28 -1.87
CA GLY A 215 -6.18 5.77 -1.75
C GLY A 215 -6.13 7.29 -1.55
N ILE A 216 -6.89 8.02 -2.38
CA ILE A 216 -7.02 9.47 -2.28
C ILE A 216 -7.62 9.87 -0.92
N LEU A 217 -8.73 9.22 -0.51
CA LEU A 217 -9.37 9.49 0.77
C LEU A 217 -8.40 9.27 1.95
N SER A 218 -7.66 8.17 1.92
CA SER A 218 -6.67 7.86 2.96
C SER A 218 -5.62 8.96 3.07
N LEU A 219 -5.04 9.40 1.94
CA LEU A 219 -4.06 10.49 1.97
C LEU A 219 -4.68 11.80 2.48
N LEU A 220 -5.87 12.19 2.01
CA LEU A 220 -6.53 13.42 2.47
C LEU A 220 -6.79 13.37 3.97
N ALA A 221 -7.29 12.24 4.50
CA ALA A 221 -7.52 12.06 5.93
C ALA A 221 -6.21 12.14 6.73
N LEU A 222 -5.14 11.50 6.26
CA LEU A 222 -3.83 11.52 6.90
C LEU A 222 -3.20 12.92 6.88
N ALA A 223 -3.34 13.66 5.77
CA ALA A 223 -2.90 15.05 5.67
C ALA A 223 -3.62 15.95 6.69
N HIS A 224 -4.95 15.80 6.80
CA HIS A 224 -5.75 16.53 7.79
C HIS A 224 -5.27 16.24 9.21
N ARG A 225 -5.02 14.96 9.54
CA ARG A 225 -4.49 14.55 10.86
C ARG A 225 -3.07 15.05 11.13
N ALA A 226 -2.26 15.21 10.09
CA ALA A 226 -0.92 15.81 10.18
C ALA A 226 -0.96 17.36 10.24
N GLY A 227 -2.14 17.99 10.24
CA GLY A 227 -2.30 19.44 10.31
C GLY A 227 -2.14 20.16 8.96
N VAL A 228 -2.03 19.43 7.85
CA VAL A 228 -2.02 20.00 6.49
C VAL A 228 -3.45 20.14 6.02
N VAL A 229 -4.06 21.30 6.30
CA VAL A 229 -5.45 21.60 5.93
C VAL A 229 -5.48 22.67 4.84
N VAL A 230 -6.24 22.41 3.76
CA VAL A 230 -6.35 23.28 2.58
C VAL A 230 -7.82 23.68 2.34
N PRO A 231 -8.11 24.67 1.48
CA PRO A 231 -9.50 24.97 1.10
C PRO A 231 -10.24 23.72 0.59
N ASP A 232 -11.51 23.58 0.99
CA ASP A 232 -12.40 22.47 0.62
C ASP A 232 -11.94 21.05 1.03
N HIS A 233 -10.93 20.94 1.91
CA HIS A 233 -10.38 19.65 2.35
C HIS A 233 -11.45 18.78 3.04
N ASP A 234 -12.15 19.32 4.02
CA ASP A 234 -13.25 18.64 4.71
C ASP A 234 -14.37 18.23 3.75
N THR A 235 -14.69 19.11 2.78
CA THR A 235 -15.70 18.85 1.75
C THR A 235 -15.30 17.65 0.91
N ALA A 236 -14.04 17.59 0.46
CA ALA A 236 -13.53 16.47 -0.32
C ALA A 236 -13.54 15.16 0.48
N ILE A 237 -13.06 15.17 1.74
CA ILE A 237 -13.09 13.98 2.61
C ILE A 237 -14.53 13.49 2.79
N ARG A 238 -15.47 14.39 3.13
CA ARG A 238 -16.89 14.06 3.30
C ARG A 238 -17.48 13.47 2.02
N ARG A 239 -17.23 14.11 0.88
CA ARG A 239 -17.77 13.70 -0.41
C ARG A 239 -17.32 12.29 -0.77
N ILE A 240 -16.03 11.98 -0.64
CA ILE A 240 -15.51 10.65 -0.98
C ILE A 240 -15.99 9.60 0.03
N ALA A 241 -15.89 9.88 1.34
CA ALA A 241 -16.28 8.93 2.37
C ALA A 241 -17.78 8.57 2.30
N ASP A 242 -18.66 9.57 2.16
CA ASP A 242 -20.10 9.31 2.02
C ASP A 242 -20.43 8.56 0.72
N THR A 243 -19.70 8.85 -0.36
CA THR A 243 -19.83 8.10 -1.62
C THR A 243 -19.43 6.63 -1.44
N LEU A 244 -18.27 6.36 -0.82
CA LEU A 244 -17.82 4.99 -0.55
C LEU A 244 -18.80 4.25 0.36
N VAL A 245 -19.34 4.88 1.40
CA VAL A 245 -20.39 4.27 2.23
C VAL A 245 -21.63 3.94 1.40
N SER A 246 -22.04 4.82 0.48
CA SER A 246 -23.21 4.57 -0.39
C SER A 246 -23.00 3.44 -1.41
N TRP A 247 -21.75 3.15 -1.77
CA TRP A 247 -21.38 2.09 -2.73
C TRP A 247 -21.13 0.74 -2.06
N ARG A 248 -21.35 0.62 -0.76
CA ARG A 248 -21.24 -0.65 -0.05
C ARG A 248 -22.30 -1.62 -0.57
N CYS A 249 -21.88 -2.81 -0.99
CA CYS A 249 -22.75 -3.92 -1.35
C CYS A 249 -23.36 -4.53 -0.08
N PRO A 250 -24.69 -4.70 -0.01
CA PRO A 250 -25.36 -5.26 1.15
C PRO A 250 -25.37 -6.80 1.18
N ASP A 251 -24.82 -7.47 0.16
CA ASP A 251 -24.88 -8.93 0.04
C ASP A 251 -23.66 -9.64 0.63
N ASP A 252 -23.87 -10.84 1.20
CA ASP A 252 -22.81 -11.67 1.78
C ASP A 252 -21.90 -12.35 0.73
N THR A 253 -22.24 -12.25 -0.55
CA THR A 253 -21.50 -12.88 -1.65
C THR A 253 -20.36 -12.02 -2.18
N THR A 254 -20.42 -10.72 -1.92
CA THR A 254 -19.38 -9.74 -2.21
C THR A 254 -18.82 -9.23 -0.90
N LEU A 255 -17.49 -9.12 -0.82
CA LEU A 255 -16.84 -8.65 0.39
C LEU A 255 -16.96 -7.12 0.46
N CYS A 256 -18.16 -6.63 0.78
CA CYS A 256 -18.57 -5.25 1.06
C CYS A 256 -18.46 -4.18 -0.05
N TRP A 257 -17.45 -4.17 -0.92
CA TRP A 257 -17.34 -3.18 -2.00
C TRP A 257 -16.97 -3.84 -3.32
N PRO A 258 -17.47 -3.34 -4.46
CA PRO A 258 -17.04 -3.83 -5.77
C PRO A 258 -15.63 -3.35 -6.12
N TYR A 259 -15.05 -3.94 -7.16
CA TYR A 259 -13.76 -3.51 -7.71
C TYR A 259 -13.86 -2.09 -8.30
N SER A 260 -14.91 -1.85 -9.10
CA SER A 260 -15.19 -0.59 -9.77
C SER A 260 -16.69 -0.32 -9.85
N MET A 261 -17.02 0.95 -10.04
CA MET A 261 -18.39 1.46 -10.18
C MET A 261 -18.56 2.14 -11.54
N GLN A 262 -19.62 1.81 -12.27
CA GLN A 262 -19.96 2.42 -13.56
C GLN A 262 -21.11 3.41 -13.40
N TRP A 263 -21.07 4.57 -14.07
CA TRP A 263 -22.19 5.52 -14.04
C TRP A 263 -23.27 5.19 -15.07
N HIS A 264 -24.52 5.19 -14.63
CA HIS A 264 -25.69 5.04 -15.47
C HIS A 264 -26.43 6.38 -15.63
N PRO A 265 -26.47 6.96 -16.85
CA PRO A 265 -27.13 8.24 -17.11
C PRO A 265 -28.64 8.21 -16.85
N GLU A 266 -29.29 7.11 -17.22
CA GLU A 266 -30.76 6.99 -17.19
C GLU A 266 -31.33 7.02 -15.77
N THR A 267 -30.53 6.53 -14.81
CA THR A 267 -30.89 6.48 -13.40
C THR A 267 -30.11 7.51 -12.58
N ALA A 268 -29.15 8.20 -13.19
CA ALA A 268 -28.15 9.04 -12.53
C ALA A 268 -27.45 8.34 -11.33
N THR A 269 -27.20 7.02 -11.45
CA THR A 269 -26.66 6.19 -10.36
C THR A 269 -25.40 5.46 -10.79
N TYR A 270 -24.56 5.09 -9.82
CA TYR A 270 -23.47 4.16 -10.06
C TYR A 270 -23.93 2.71 -9.88
N VAL A 271 -23.48 1.79 -10.73
CA VAL A 271 -23.79 0.34 -10.67
C VAL A 271 -22.50 -0.47 -10.55
N PRO A 272 -22.47 -1.50 -9.69
CA PRO A 272 -21.33 -2.41 -9.60
C PRO A 272 -21.13 -3.19 -10.90
N LYS A 273 -19.93 -3.13 -11.47
CA LYS A 273 -19.59 -3.89 -12.69
C LYS A 273 -18.89 -5.21 -12.40
N LEU A 274 -17.96 -5.19 -11.43
CA LEU A 274 -17.16 -6.35 -11.04
C LEU A 274 -17.28 -6.56 -9.52
N PRO A 275 -17.86 -7.69 -9.07
CA PRO A 275 -17.93 -7.98 -7.64
C PRO A 275 -16.52 -8.11 -7.07
N SER A 276 -16.26 -7.54 -5.89
CA SER A 276 -15.05 -7.93 -5.17
C SER A 276 -15.29 -9.28 -4.50
N THR A 277 -14.43 -10.23 -4.87
CA THR A 277 -14.51 -11.62 -4.39
C THR A 277 -13.41 -11.95 -3.38
N ARG A 278 -12.57 -10.97 -3.01
CA ARG A 278 -11.48 -11.12 -2.05
C ARG A 278 -11.25 -9.85 -1.22
N PRO A 279 -10.85 -9.95 0.06
CA PRO A 279 -10.56 -8.80 0.90
C PRO A 279 -9.14 -8.27 0.65
N ALA A 280 -8.84 -7.95 -0.62
CA ALA A 280 -7.55 -7.41 -1.03
C ALA A 280 -7.40 -5.93 -0.67
N TRP A 281 -6.17 -5.50 -0.40
CA TRP A 281 -5.85 -4.09 -0.14
C TRP A 281 -5.94 -3.25 -1.41
N CYS A 282 -5.34 -3.72 -2.51
CA CYS A 282 -5.20 -2.93 -3.74
C CYS A 282 -6.56 -2.58 -4.35
N ASN A 283 -7.38 -3.60 -4.59
CA ASN A 283 -8.67 -3.52 -5.25
C ASN A 283 -9.69 -4.41 -4.52
N GLY A 284 -9.99 -4.07 -3.27
CA GLY A 284 -10.96 -4.77 -2.44
C GLY A 284 -11.32 -4.00 -1.18
N ALA A 285 -12.16 -4.62 -0.36
CA ALA A 285 -12.75 -4.04 0.84
C ALA A 285 -11.72 -3.43 1.79
N SER A 286 -10.56 -4.09 1.90
CA SER A 286 -9.51 -3.76 2.85
C SER A 286 -8.99 -2.32 2.68
N GLY A 287 -8.77 -1.90 1.44
CA GLY A 287 -8.38 -0.51 1.15
C GLY A 287 -9.44 0.50 1.60
N VAL A 288 -10.72 0.19 1.34
CA VAL A 288 -11.86 1.06 1.66
C VAL A 288 -12.10 1.17 3.17
N ILE A 289 -12.03 0.03 3.88
CA ILE A 289 -12.15 -0.04 5.34
C ILE A 289 -11.14 0.89 6.01
N THR A 290 -9.88 0.80 5.58
CA THR A 290 -8.81 1.64 6.12
C THR A 290 -9.07 3.12 5.84
N ALA A 291 -9.47 3.46 4.61
CA ALA A 291 -9.77 4.84 4.23
C ALA A 291 -10.91 5.45 5.04
N LEU A 292 -11.99 4.70 5.25
CA LEU A 292 -13.12 5.13 6.07
C LEU A 292 -12.76 5.28 7.56
N ALA A 293 -11.93 4.39 8.10
CA ALA A 293 -11.42 4.50 9.46
C ALA A 293 -10.58 5.77 9.63
N HIS A 294 -9.65 6.04 8.71
CA HIS A 294 -8.85 7.28 8.72
C HIS A 294 -9.70 8.53 8.57
N ALA A 295 -10.64 8.55 7.63
CA ALA A 295 -11.55 9.68 7.40
C ALA A 295 -12.41 9.98 8.64
N GLY A 296 -12.95 8.92 9.28
CA GLY A 296 -13.75 9.03 10.48
C GLY A 296 -12.95 9.62 11.66
N ARG A 297 -11.68 9.21 11.81
CA ARG A 297 -10.77 9.80 12.81
C ARG A 297 -10.36 11.23 12.47
N ALA A 298 -10.14 11.53 11.19
CA ALA A 298 -9.71 12.87 10.76
C ALA A 298 -10.77 13.94 11.07
N LEU A 299 -12.04 13.65 10.76
CA LEU A 299 -13.14 14.61 10.92
C LEU A 299 -14.06 14.34 12.12
N ASN A 300 -13.69 13.39 12.98
CA ASN A 300 -14.51 12.92 14.12
C ASN A 300 -15.93 12.51 13.71
N VAL A 301 -16.04 11.68 12.66
CA VAL A 301 -17.31 11.19 12.10
C VAL A 301 -17.47 9.69 12.40
N GLU A 302 -18.18 9.38 13.47
CA GLU A 302 -18.36 8.00 13.98
C GLU A 302 -19.05 7.06 12.98
N ARG A 303 -19.93 7.57 12.12
CA ARG A 303 -20.60 6.72 11.11
C ARG A 303 -19.62 6.06 10.13
N TRP A 304 -18.49 6.70 9.84
CA TRP A 304 -17.50 6.17 8.90
C TRP A 304 -16.59 5.14 9.57
N THR A 305 -16.14 5.41 10.80
CA THR A 305 -15.41 4.40 11.59
C THR A 305 -16.29 3.19 11.89
N GLY A 306 -17.58 3.40 12.20
CA GLY A 306 -18.56 2.32 12.40
C GLY A 306 -18.75 1.46 11.14
N CYS A 307 -18.88 2.09 9.97
CA CYS A 307 -18.98 1.36 8.70
C CYS A 307 -17.71 0.53 8.40
N ALA A 308 -16.53 1.08 8.69
CA ALA A 308 -15.26 0.36 8.54
C ALA A 308 -15.19 -0.89 9.44
N VAL A 309 -15.56 -0.75 10.72
CA VAL A 309 -15.60 -1.87 11.68
C VAL A 309 -16.61 -2.92 11.23
N GLU A 310 -17.83 -2.52 10.90
CA GLU A 310 -18.89 -3.45 10.49
C GLU A 310 -18.49 -4.23 9.23
N ALA A 311 -17.89 -3.58 8.24
CA ALA A 311 -17.42 -4.25 7.04
C ALA A 311 -16.28 -5.23 7.33
N ALA A 312 -15.35 -4.89 8.22
CA ALA A 312 -14.31 -5.82 8.67
C ALA A 312 -14.92 -7.01 9.43
N GLU A 313 -15.97 -6.80 10.23
CA GLU A 313 -16.69 -7.88 10.91
C GLU A 313 -17.38 -8.82 9.91
N VAL A 314 -17.99 -8.29 8.85
CA VAL A 314 -18.56 -9.11 7.77
C VAL A 314 -17.50 -10.01 7.13
N ILE A 315 -16.31 -9.48 6.84
CA ILE A 315 -15.18 -10.28 6.32
C ILE A 315 -14.78 -11.35 7.34
N CYS A 316 -14.69 -10.99 8.62
CA CYS A 316 -14.27 -11.88 9.71
C CYS A 316 -15.29 -12.98 10.06
N ARG A 317 -16.56 -12.85 9.64
CA ARG A 317 -17.55 -13.94 9.75
C ARG A 317 -17.25 -15.11 8.82
N GLN A 318 -16.49 -14.87 7.76
CA GLN A 318 -16.04 -15.89 6.83
C GLN A 318 -14.65 -16.39 7.25
N GLU A 319 -14.44 -17.69 7.14
CA GLU A 319 -13.15 -18.30 7.40
C GLU A 319 -12.12 -17.86 6.34
N PRO A 320 -10.87 -17.51 6.69
CA PRO A 320 -9.89 -17.00 5.73
C PRO A 320 -9.67 -17.87 4.49
N HIS A 321 -9.76 -19.20 4.62
CA HIS A 321 -9.60 -20.12 3.49
C HIS A 321 -10.70 -19.97 2.41
N THR A 322 -11.85 -19.34 2.71
CA THR A 322 -12.93 -19.09 1.74
C THR A 322 -12.76 -17.78 0.99
N TRP A 323 -11.82 -16.91 1.37
CA TRP A 323 -11.62 -15.57 0.80
C TRP A 323 -11.05 -15.55 -0.62
N ARG A 324 -10.93 -16.71 -1.27
CA ARG A 324 -10.39 -16.87 -2.64
C ARG A 324 -9.02 -16.20 -2.83
N MET A 325 -8.23 -16.14 -1.75
CA MET A 325 -6.85 -15.68 -1.77
C MET A 325 -5.93 -16.90 -1.86
N SER A 326 -4.99 -16.88 -2.80
CA SER A 326 -4.02 -17.97 -3.03
C SER A 326 -2.59 -17.54 -2.75
N THR A 327 -2.37 -16.30 -2.33
CA THR A 327 -1.04 -15.71 -2.12
C THR A 327 -0.88 -15.23 -0.68
N ILE A 328 0.37 -15.16 -0.22
CA ILE A 328 0.70 -14.70 1.14
C ILE A 328 0.95 -13.19 1.21
N GLY A 329 1.19 -12.52 0.09
CA GLY A 329 1.61 -11.12 0.03
C GLY A 329 0.67 -10.08 0.64
N LEU A 330 1.13 -8.83 0.62
CA LEU A 330 0.42 -7.66 1.16
C LEU A 330 -0.65 -7.11 0.21
N CYS A 331 -0.43 -7.18 -1.10
CA CYS A 331 -1.30 -6.54 -2.09
C CYS A 331 -2.74 -7.10 -2.07
N HIS A 332 -2.82 -8.43 -2.13
CA HIS A 332 -4.06 -9.19 -2.28
C HIS A 332 -3.97 -10.59 -1.64
N GLY A 333 -3.06 -10.77 -0.69
CA GLY A 333 -2.84 -12.01 0.04
C GLY A 333 -3.16 -11.91 1.53
N TYR A 334 -2.94 -13.02 2.24
CA TYR A 334 -3.28 -13.14 3.66
C TYR A 334 -2.55 -12.14 4.57
N SER A 335 -1.29 -11.80 4.26
CA SER A 335 -0.52 -10.85 5.07
C SER A 335 -1.06 -9.42 4.99
N GLY A 336 -1.63 -9.03 3.84
CA GLY A 336 -2.29 -7.74 3.68
C GLY A 336 -3.53 -7.62 4.56
N ALA A 337 -4.36 -8.67 4.57
CA ALA A 337 -5.53 -8.74 5.43
C ALA A 337 -5.14 -8.75 6.93
N LEU A 338 -4.09 -9.49 7.28
CA LEU A 338 -3.55 -9.50 8.64
C LEU A 338 -3.13 -8.09 9.08
N GLN A 339 -2.30 -7.41 8.29
CA GLN A 339 -1.79 -6.09 8.65
C GLN A 339 -2.92 -5.08 8.79
N LEU A 340 -3.93 -5.14 7.92
CA LEU A 340 -5.11 -4.31 8.04
C LEU A 340 -5.84 -4.56 9.35
N LEU A 341 -6.15 -5.81 9.70
CA LEU A 341 -6.93 -6.10 10.91
C LEU A 341 -6.18 -5.67 12.17
N LEU A 342 -4.85 -5.82 12.20
CA LEU A 342 -4.02 -5.30 13.28
C LEU A 342 -4.13 -3.78 13.42
N ARG A 343 -4.00 -3.05 12.30
CA ARG A 343 -4.13 -1.58 12.29
C ARG A 343 -5.54 -1.13 12.64
N LEU A 344 -6.57 -1.76 12.10
CA LEU A 344 -7.96 -1.43 12.38
C LEU A 344 -8.29 -1.65 13.86
N ALA A 345 -7.84 -2.76 14.45
CA ALA A 345 -7.97 -3.01 15.89
C ALA A 345 -7.27 -1.92 16.71
N GLN A 346 -6.04 -1.54 16.35
CA GLN A 346 -5.32 -0.44 17.02
C GLN A 346 -6.05 0.91 16.89
N LEU A 347 -6.57 1.22 15.70
CA LEU A 347 -7.22 2.50 15.39
C LEU A 347 -8.57 2.67 16.09
N THR A 348 -9.29 1.57 16.30
CA THR A 348 -10.69 1.58 16.79
C THR A 348 -10.85 1.05 18.20
N GLY A 349 -9.84 0.33 18.73
CA GLY A 349 -9.97 -0.44 19.96
C GLY A 349 -10.88 -1.67 19.83
N CYS A 350 -11.30 -2.03 18.62
CA CYS A 350 -12.19 -3.16 18.40
C CYS A 350 -11.42 -4.49 18.41
N HIS A 351 -11.84 -5.40 19.28
CA HIS A 351 -11.22 -6.72 19.45
C HIS A 351 -12.00 -7.86 18.76
N SER A 352 -13.06 -7.56 18.01
CA SER A 352 -13.86 -8.61 17.34
C SER A 352 -13.08 -9.36 16.26
N PHE A 353 -11.94 -8.82 15.80
CA PHE A 353 -11.08 -9.42 14.78
C PHE A 353 -10.04 -10.40 15.32
N ASP A 354 -9.86 -10.49 16.64
CA ASP A 354 -8.74 -11.24 17.26
C ASP A 354 -8.74 -12.72 16.88
N ALA A 355 -9.91 -13.33 16.70
CA ALA A 355 -10.03 -14.71 16.25
C ALA A 355 -9.54 -14.87 14.80
N THR A 356 -10.01 -14.03 13.90
CA THR A 356 -9.62 -14.03 12.48
C THR A 356 -8.14 -13.70 12.30
N ILE A 357 -7.58 -12.80 13.11
CA ILE A 357 -6.13 -12.51 13.13
C ILE A 357 -5.33 -13.79 13.42
N ARG A 358 -5.75 -14.62 14.39
CA ARG A 358 -5.08 -15.89 14.69
C ARG A 358 -5.19 -16.88 13.51
N LEU A 359 -6.37 -16.99 12.91
CA LEU A 359 -6.58 -17.86 11.74
C LEU A 359 -5.76 -17.42 10.53
N LEU A 360 -5.58 -16.11 10.33
CA LEU A 360 -4.70 -15.59 9.28
C LEU A 360 -3.23 -15.93 9.51
N ILE A 361 -2.76 -15.85 10.75
CA ILE A 361 -1.40 -16.27 11.08
C ILE A 361 -1.21 -17.76 10.79
N GLU A 362 -2.14 -18.62 11.23
CA GLU A 362 -2.10 -20.05 10.93
C GLU A 362 -2.07 -20.28 9.42
N ARG A 363 -2.95 -19.62 8.67
CA ARG A 363 -3.01 -19.73 7.22
C ARG A 363 -1.73 -19.28 6.52
N ILE A 364 -1.08 -18.20 6.98
CA ILE A 364 0.22 -17.75 6.44
C ILE A 364 1.31 -18.79 6.73
N LEU A 365 1.32 -19.35 7.94
CA LEU A 365 2.31 -20.35 8.36
C LEU A 365 2.17 -21.69 7.62
N GLU A 366 1.02 -22.00 7.02
CA GLU A 366 0.88 -23.16 6.13
C GLU A 366 1.73 -23.06 4.85
N PHE A 367 2.11 -21.86 4.43
CA PHE A 367 3.00 -21.61 3.28
C PHE A 367 4.48 -21.61 3.69
N HIS A 368 4.77 -21.62 4.99
CA HIS A 368 6.14 -21.59 5.48
C HIS A 368 6.84 -22.92 5.17
N ASP A 369 7.96 -22.81 4.45
CA ASP A 369 8.84 -23.92 4.16
C ASP A 369 10.28 -23.50 4.47
N PRO A 370 10.90 -24.05 5.53
CA PRO A 370 12.29 -23.77 5.87
C PRO A 370 13.27 -24.06 4.74
N SER A 371 12.95 -24.92 3.78
CA SER A 371 13.80 -25.24 2.63
C SER A 371 13.72 -24.22 1.49
N ALA A 372 12.67 -23.39 1.46
CA ALA A 372 12.48 -22.39 0.41
C ALA A 372 13.55 -21.27 0.49
N PRO A 373 14.01 -20.70 -0.64
CA PRO A 373 15.03 -19.64 -0.66
C PRO A 373 14.76 -18.46 0.28
N PHE A 374 13.49 -18.08 0.46
CA PHE A 374 13.02 -17.02 1.36
C PHE A 374 11.89 -17.49 2.30
N ALA A 375 11.96 -18.75 2.75
CA ALA A 375 11.12 -19.35 3.79
C ALA A 375 9.64 -19.61 3.43
N PHE A 376 9.22 -19.32 2.20
CA PHE A 376 7.86 -19.60 1.75
C PHE A 376 7.80 -20.26 0.37
N HIS A 377 6.86 -21.18 0.22
CA HIS A 377 6.42 -21.74 -1.06
C HIS A 377 4.95 -21.43 -1.25
N ARG A 378 4.52 -21.31 -2.51
CA ARG A 378 3.11 -21.23 -2.87
C ARG A 378 2.75 -22.25 -3.96
N PRO A 379 1.45 -22.57 -4.10
CA PRO A 379 0.98 -23.29 -5.27
C PRO A 379 1.19 -22.46 -6.55
N GLY A 380 1.90 -23.01 -7.52
CA GLY A 380 2.02 -22.48 -8.88
C GLY A 380 0.82 -22.84 -9.75
N ALA A 381 0.80 -22.35 -11.00
CA ALA A 381 -0.33 -22.52 -11.94
C ALA A 381 -0.72 -23.99 -12.20
N ASN A 382 0.23 -24.92 -12.12
CA ASN A 382 0.03 -26.37 -12.28
C ASN A 382 -0.03 -27.13 -10.94
N GLN A 383 -0.28 -26.43 -9.82
CA GLN A 383 -0.26 -26.96 -8.45
C GLN A 383 1.12 -27.47 -7.97
N SER A 384 2.20 -27.29 -8.74
CA SER A 384 3.54 -27.51 -8.22
C SER A 384 3.90 -26.42 -7.21
N LEU A 385 4.71 -26.75 -6.19
CA LEU A 385 5.19 -25.75 -5.26
C LEU A 385 6.29 -24.91 -5.91
N VAL A 386 6.13 -23.59 -5.83
CA VAL A 386 7.04 -22.60 -6.40
C VAL A 386 7.50 -21.65 -5.30
N PRO A 387 8.81 -21.34 -5.21
CA PRO A 387 9.33 -20.50 -4.13
C PRO A 387 8.82 -19.08 -4.26
N GLU A 388 8.47 -18.47 -3.13
CA GLU A 388 8.13 -17.06 -3.12
C GLU A 388 9.37 -16.18 -3.23
N GLY A 389 9.23 -15.09 -3.99
CA GLY A 389 10.28 -14.09 -4.13
C GLY A 389 10.46 -13.25 -2.86
N PRO A 390 11.57 -12.48 -2.77
CA PRO A 390 11.87 -11.66 -1.60
C PRO A 390 11.11 -10.33 -1.59
N GLY A 391 10.10 -10.15 -2.44
CA GLY A 391 9.45 -8.85 -2.61
C GLY A 391 8.66 -8.40 -1.38
N PHE A 392 8.46 -7.08 -1.29
CA PHE A 392 7.63 -6.45 -0.26
C PHE A 392 6.15 -6.65 -0.54
N ILE A 393 5.68 -6.38 -1.76
CA ILE A 393 4.24 -6.28 -2.03
C ILE A 393 3.58 -7.65 -2.17
N ASP A 394 4.21 -8.58 -2.89
CA ASP A 394 3.67 -9.91 -3.12
C ASP A 394 4.52 -11.04 -2.54
N GLY A 395 5.66 -10.71 -1.89
CA GLY A 395 6.68 -11.69 -1.50
C GLY A 395 6.87 -11.89 0.00
N ALA A 396 7.97 -12.57 0.30
CA ALA A 396 8.35 -13.00 1.65
C ALA A 396 8.63 -11.81 2.60
N VAL A 397 9.15 -10.69 2.09
CA VAL A 397 9.50 -9.53 2.92
C VAL A 397 8.27 -8.87 3.51
N GLY A 398 7.23 -8.63 2.70
CA GLY A 398 5.97 -8.08 3.22
C GLY A 398 5.28 -9.03 4.19
N THR A 399 5.33 -10.33 3.90
CA THR A 399 4.81 -11.36 4.81
C THR A 399 5.53 -11.32 6.16
N ALA A 400 6.87 -11.28 6.16
CA ALA A 400 7.67 -11.17 7.37
C ALA A 400 7.38 -9.88 8.16
N LEU A 401 7.16 -8.75 7.47
CA LEU A 401 6.78 -7.47 8.07
C LEU A 401 5.41 -7.53 8.76
N ALA A 402 4.42 -8.23 8.19
CA ALA A 402 3.12 -8.43 8.84
C ALA A 402 3.23 -9.40 10.04
N LEU A 403 4.00 -10.49 9.90
CA LEU A 403 4.25 -11.44 10.99
C LEU A 403 4.96 -10.80 12.18
N ILE A 404 5.98 -9.96 11.94
CA ILE A 404 6.68 -9.27 13.02
C ILE A 404 5.78 -8.23 13.69
N SER A 405 4.95 -7.51 12.91
CA SER A 405 3.96 -6.57 13.45
C SER A 405 2.98 -7.25 14.43
N TYR A 406 2.54 -8.48 14.11
CA TYR A 406 1.76 -9.29 15.05
C TYR A 406 2.57 -9.73 16.28
N ALA A 407 3.83 -10.14 16.08
CA ALA A 407 4.64 -10.74 17.11
C ALA A 407 5.10 -9.73 18.19
N ILE A 408 5.55 -8.55 17.78
CA ILE A 408 6.13 -7.54 18.68
C ILE A 408 5.23 -6.33 18.91
N GLY A 409 4.13 -6.22 18.16
CA GLY A 409 3.19 -5.09 18.23
C GLY A 409 3.45 -4.03 17.16
N LEU A 410 2.46 -3.16 16.97
CA LEU A 410 2.54 -2.05 16.02
C LEU A 410 3.10 -0.79 16.69
N PRO A 411 3.85 0.06 15.96
CA PRO A 411 4.10 1.43 16.38
C PRO A 411 2.80 2.20 16.60
N GLU A 412 2.85 3.31 17.34
CA GLU A 412 1.70 4.20 17.51
C GLU A 412 1.14 4.65 16.14
N PRO A 413 -0.19 4.86 16.00
CA PRO A 413 -0.82 5.11 14.70
C PRO A 413 -0.19 6.23 13.87
N ASP A 414 0.35 7.28 14.51
CA ASP A 414 0.90 8.45 13.83
C ASP A 414 2.42 8.40 13.61
N GLN A 415 3.06 7.31 14.02
CA GLN A 415 4.49 7.13 13.80
C GLN A 415 4.76 6.56 12.40
N PRO A 416 5.80 7.06 11.70
CA PRO A 416 6.25 6.45 10.45
C PRO A 416 6.54 4.97 10.62
N ALA A 417 5.99 4.15 9.71
CA ALA A 417 6.15 2.71 9.70
C ALA A 417 6.24 2.19 8.27
N TRP A 418 6.67 0.95 8.09
CA TRP A 418 6.79 0.33 6.76
C TRP A 418 5.44 0.31 6.02
N ASP A 419 4.34 0.13 6.74
CA ASP A 419 2.98 0.07 6.20
C ASP A 419 2.37 1.44 5.90
N SER A 420 3.11 2.52 6.18
CA SER A 420 2.82 3.86 5.66
C SER A 420 2.80 3.89 4.13
N ALA A 421 3.60 3.06 3.45
CA ALA A 421 3.59 2.94 1.98
C ALA A 421 2.23 2.43 1.46
N LEU A 422 1.46 1.75 2.32
CA LEU A 422 0.15 1.19 2.01
C LEU A 422 -1.02 2.03 2.54
N LEU A 423 -0.72 3.22 3.10
CA LEU A 423 -1.68 4.10 3.78
C LEU A 423 -2.40 3.44 4.99
N LEU A 424 -1.82 2.41 5.59
CA LEU A 424 -2.42 1.71 6.74
C LEU A 424 -2.16 2.42 8.08
N SER A 425 -1.04 3.13 8.19
CA SER A 425 -0.63 3.92 9.37
C SER A 425 -0.76 5.41 9.08
#